data_AF-A0A7J0GUN3-F1
#
_entry.id   AF-A0A7J0GUN3-F1
#
_cell.length_a   1.000
_cell.length_b   1.000
_cell.length_c   1.000
_cell.angle_alpha   90.00
_cell.angle_beta   90.00
_cell.angle_gamma   90.00
#
_symmetry.space_group_name_H-M   'P 1'
#
loop_
_entity.id
_entity.type
_entity.pdbx_description
1 polymer ?
#
loop_
_entity_poly.entity_id
_entity_poly.type
_entity_poly.pdbx_seq_one_letter_code
_entity_poly.pdbx_strand_id
1 'polypeptide(L)'
;MAADTGVDPTVWKACAGTSVHIPTIDSRVYYFPQGHAEHFSSPPFLSPIASSQPLILCRVAAVRLLANPETDEVFAKIRLVPIDPARDIHALERKLGFSGGGNAEEEDGEEAVVSSYAKVLTASDANNGGGFSVPRTCADLIFPSLNFAADPPVQTLSIRDVRGVAWEFRHIYRGTPRRHLLTTGWSRFVNHKKLVAGDYVVFMKNRRSGELFVGLRRAVRTDANCGERWNFPVAEDDGFGGGGKEGFSRSGRGMVSSESVVLEAELAARGLAFEVVYYPKRGSADFVVKAETVEESLNVFWTAGMRVKMAVESEDASGVKWFQGTVSSAMVPDNGPWPGSPWRMLQVCLSHYLGRF
;
A
#
# COMPACT_ATOMS: atom_id res chain seq x y z
N MET A 1 -13.53 14.28 -20.62
CA MET A 1 -13.57 13.75 -19.24
C MET A 1 -13.86 12.26 -19.36
N ALA A 2 -12.84 11.40 -19.28
CA ALA A 2 -13.07 9.97 -19.18
C ALA A 2 -13.69 9.72 -17.80
N ALA A 3 -14.84 9.02 -17.74
CA ALA A 3 -15.37 8.53 -16.47
C ALA A 3 -14.27 7.68 -15.83
N ASP A 4 -13.81 8.10 -14.66
CA ASP A 4 -12.79 7.41 -13.89
C ASP A 4 -13.43 6.11 -13.37
N THR A 5 -13.37 5.07 -14.19
CA THR A 5 -13.92 3.75 -13.88
C THR A 5 -13.12 3.17 -12.72
N GLY A 6 -13.75 3.13 -11.54
CA GLY A 6 -13.15 2.56 -10.33
C GLY A 6 -12.71 1.12 -10.55
N VAL A 7 -11.66 0.72 -9.83
CA VAL A 7 -11.18 -0.66 -9.80
C VAL A 7 -12.08 -1.46 -8.86
N ASP A 8 -12.40 -2.70 -9.22
CA ASP A 8 -13.12 -3.62 -8.34
C ASP A 8 -12.42 -3.70 -6.96
N PRO A 9 -13.15 -3.54 -5.83
CA PRO A 9 -12.54 -3.48 -4.51
C PRO A 9 -11.72 -4.72 -4.14
N THR A 10 -12.13 -5.91 -4.58
CA THR A 10 -11.42 -7.16 -4.27
C THR A 10 -10.13 -7.29 -5.05
N VAL A 11 -10.14 -6.89 -6.33
CA VAL A 11 -8.94 -6.80 -7.18
C VAL A 11 -8.00 -5.72 -6.64
N TRP A 12 -8.53 -4.54 -6.29
CA TRP A 12 -7.75 -3.43 -5.74
C TRP A 12 -7.06 -3.85 -4.43
N LYS A 13 -7.78 -4.49 -3.50
CA LYS A 13 -7.24 -4.96 -2.22
C LYS A 13 -6.12 -5.98 -2.42
N ALA A 14 -6.30 -6.95 -3.31
CA ALA A 14 -5.23 -7.92 -3.63
C ALA A 14 -4.01 -7.24 -4.26
N CYS A 15 -4.21 -6.22 -5.10
CA CYS A 15 -3.13 -5.41 -5.67
C CYS A 15 -2.44 -4.53 -4.63
N ALA A 16 -3.15 -4.01 -3.63
CA ALA A 16 -2.61 -3.16 -2.58
C ALA A 16 -1.75 -3.96 -1.58
N GLY A 17 -2.18 -5.18 -1.24
CA GLY A 17 -1.57 -6.02 -0.23
C GLY A 17 -2.53 -6.37 0.88
N THR A 18 -2.33 -7.54 1.49
CA THR A 18 -3.22 -8.04 2.54
C THR A 18 -3.23 -7.12 3.76
N SER A 19 -2.09 -6.49 4.07
CA SER A 19 -1.89 -5.62 5.22
C SER A 19 -2.49 -4.21 5.07
N VAL A 20 -2.98 -3.84 3.88
CA VAL A 20 -3.46 -2.47 3.60
C VAL A 20 -4.90 -2.32 4.04
N HIS A 21 -5.19 -1.50 5.03
CA HIS A 21 -6.58 -1.26 5.47
C HIS A 21 -7.09 0.09 4.97
N ILE A 22 -8.14 0.07 4.14
CA ILE A 22 -8.83 1.28 3.72
C ILE A 22 -10.00 1.53 4.68
N PRO A 23 -10.12 2.75 5.24
CA PRO A 23 -11.20 3.05 6.17
C PRO A 23 -12.55 3.04 5.45
N THR A 24 -13.61 2.69 6.18
CA THR A 24 -14.97 2.62 5.65
C THR A 24 -15.60 4.02 5.60
N ILE A 25 -16.57 4.22 4.70
CA ILE A 25 -17.33 5.47 4.64
C ILE A 25 -18.08 5.68 5.97
N ASP A 26 -18.18 6.93 6.41
CA ASP A 26 -18.74 7.40 7.67
C ASP A 26 -18.00 6.98 8.95
N SER A 27 -16.88 6.25 8.84
CA SER A 27 -16.03 5.91 9.99
C SER A 27 -15.22 7.12 10.49
N ARG A 28 -14.84 7.06 11.78
CA ARG A 28 -13.94 8.03 12.43
C ARG A 28 -12.49 7.62 12.19
N VAL A 29 -11.68 8.57 11.73
CA VAL A 29 -10.25 8.36 11.46
C VAL A 29 -9.45 9.56 11.94
N TYR A 30 -8.20 9.34 12.35
CA TYR A 30 -7.22 10.41 12.48
C TYR A 30 -6.42 10.54 11.19
N TYR A 31 -6.32 11.76 10.71
CA TYR A 31 -5.37 12.16 9.67
C TYR A 31 -4.09 12.67 10.33
N PHE A 32 -2.95 12.14 9.86
CA PHE A 32 -1.60 12.50 10.28
C PHE A 32 -0.89 13.24 9.14
N PRO A 33 -0.88 14.59 9.15
CA PRO A 33 -0.19 15.36 8.12
C PRO A 33 1.31 15.02 7.99
N GLN A 34 1.98 14.70 9.11
CA GLN A 34 3.37 14.23 9.11
C GLN A 34 3.54 12.91 8.34
N GLY A 35 2.65 11.95 8.57
CA GLY A 35 2.67 10.68 7.85
C GLY A 35 2.37 10.85 6.36
N HIS A 36 1.45 11.76 6.03
CA HIS A 36 1.16 12.10 4.64
C HIS A 36 2.40 12.71 3.96
N ALA A 37 3.12 13.60 4.66
CA ALA A 37 4.37 14.18 4.18
C ALA A 37 5.49 13.14 3.98
N GLU A 38 5.58 12.10 4.82
CA GLU A 38 6.59 11.03 4.69
C GLU A 38 6.43 10.17 3.43
N HIS A 39 5.28 10.22 2.77
CA HIS A 39 5.09 9.53 1.50
C HIS A 39 5.89 10.20 0.36
N PHE A 40 6.64 11.27 0.64
CA PHE A 40 7.47 12.07 -0.28
C PHE A 40 8.91 12.27 0.19
N SER A 41 9.81 12.56 -0.77
CA SER A 41 11.26 12.63 -0.55
C SER A 41 11.74 13.92 0.13
N SER A 42 10.91 14.96 0.25
CA SER A 42 11.25 16.18 0.97
C SER A 42 10.08 16.60 1.87
N PRO A 43 10.34 16.93 3.15
CA PRO A 43 9.30 17.43 4.03
C PRO A 43 8.78 18.77 3.49
N PRO A 44 7.48 18.92 3.26
CA PRO A 44 6.93 20.19 2.80
C PRO A 44 7.04 21.25 3.89
N PHE A 45 7.27 22.50 3.50
CA PHE A 45 7.11 23.64 4.41
C PHE A 45 5.62 23.88 4.63
N LEU A 46 5.16 23.67 5.85
CA LEU A 46 3.77 23.89 6.24
C LEU A 46 3.61 25.21 6.97
N SER A 47 2.41 25.80 6.86
CA SER A 47 2.07 26.96 7.65
C SER A 47 2.01 26.61 9.15
N PRO A 48 2.26 27.57 10.07
CA PRO A 48 2.23 27.32 11.50
C PRO A 48 0.91 26.72 12.00
N ILE A 49 -0.20 27.04 11.34
CA ILE A 49 -1.52 26.49 11.65
C ILE A 49 -1.56 24.98 11.39
N ALA A 50 -1.09 24.54 10.22
CA ALA A 50 -1.01 23.12 9.88
C ALA A 50 0.01 22.35 10.75
N SER A 51 1.17 22.96 11.04
CA SER A 51 2.16 22.36 11.95
C SER A 51 1.67 22.24 13.39
N SER A 52 0.78 23.12 13.84
CA SER A 52 0.21 23.07 15.21
C SER A 52 -0.84 21.98 15.41
N GLN A 53 -1.32 21.34 14.33
CA GLN A 53 -2.31 20.27 14.37
C GLN A 53 -1.74 18.98 13.76
N PRO A 54 -0.83 18.30 14.47
CA PRO A 54 -0.19 17.07 13.97
C PRO A 54 -1.13 15.87 13.91
N LEU A 55 -2.32 15.99 14.53
CA LEU A 55 -3.32 14.93 14.66
C LEU A 55 -4.71 15.55 14.50
N ILE A 56 -5.44 15.19 13.44
CA ILE A 56 -6.75 15.78 13.12
C ILE A 56 -7.80 14.67 13.04
N LEU A 57 -8.83 14.75 13.89
CA LEU A 57 -9.96 13.82 13.86
C LEU A 57 -10.89 14.17 12.68
N CYS A 58 -11.19 13.17 11.87
CA CYS A 58 -11.97 13.31 10.65
C CYS A 58 -13.04 12.21 10.55
N ARG A 59 -14.08 12.50 9.76
CA ARG A 59 -15.00 11.50 9.23
C ARG A 59 -14.71 11.23 7.76
N VAL A 60 -14.75 9.96 7.35
CA VAL A 60 -14.60 9.57 5.95
C VAL A 60 -15.88 9.86 5.18
N ALA A 61 -15.84 10.78 4.23
CA ALA A 61 -17.01 11.14 3.41
C ALA A 61 -17.10 10.32 2.12
N ALA A 62 -15.97 9.92 1.54
CA ALA A 62 -15.95 9.09 0.34
C ALA A 62 -14.61 8.36 0.19
N VAL A 63 -14.64 7.19 -0.45
CA VAL A 63 -13.46 6.42 -0.83
C VAL A 63 -13.59 6.02 -2.30
N ARG A 64 -12.56 6.27 -3.10
CA ARG A 64 -12.49 5.86 -4.50
C ARG A 64 -11.24 5.04 -4.74
N LEU A 65 -11.41 3.83 -5.23
CA LEU A 65 -10.34 2.87 -5.51
C LEU A 65 -9.98 2.93 -6.99
N LEU A 66 -8.75 3.32 -7.30
CA LEU A 66 -8.31 3.69 -8.64
C LEU A 66 -6.98 3.00 -8.99
N ALA A 67 -6.61 3.05 -10.26
CA ALA A 67 -5.30 2.62 -10.75
C ALA A 67 -4.68 3.71 -11.62
N ASN A 68 -3.39 3.94 -11.44
CA ASN A 68 -2.65 4.94 -12.22
C ASN A 68 -2.58 4.47 -13.69
N PRO A 69 -3.00 5.29 -14.67
CA PRO A 69 -3.06 4.87 -16.07
C PRO A 69 -1.69 4.65 -16.72
N GLU A 70 -0.61 5.16 -16.14
CA GLU A 70 0.74 4.95 -16.66
C GLU A 70 1.46 3.80 -15.97
N THR A 71 1.26 3.67 -14.66
CA THR A 71 2.02 2.71 -13.84
C THR A 71 1.27 1.43 -13.51
N ASP A 72 -0.05 1.44 -13.67
CA ASP A 72 -1.01 0.44 -13.18
C ASP A 72 -0.95 0.19 -11.66
N GLU A 73 -0.28 1.07 -10.91
CA GLU A 73 -0.29 0.98 -9.46
C GLU A 73 -1.64 1.46 -8.93
N VAL A 74 -2.19 0.65 -8.04
CA VAL A 74 -3.45 0.96 -7.38
C VAL A 74 -3.25 2.07 -6.33
N PHE A 75 -4.21 2.97 -6.23
CA PHE A 75 -4.24 4.02 -5.23
C PHE A 75 -5.68 4.31 -4.81
N ALA A 76 -5.85 4.94 -3.64
CA ALA A 76 -7.14 5.37 -3.13
C ALA A 76 -7.21 6.88 -3.03
N LYS A 77 -8.35 7.46 -3.39
CA LYS A 77 -8.72 8.84 -3.03
C LYS A 77 -9.70 8.79 -1.87
N ILE A 78 -9.34 9.43 -0.76
CA ILE A 78 -10.12 9.42 0.47
C ILE A 78 -10.53 10.85 0.78
N ARG A 79 -11.83 11.13 0.75
CA ARG A 79 -12.39 12.42 1.13
C ARG A 79 -12.66 12.44 2.62
N LEU A 80 -12.06 13.40 3.32
CA LEU A 80 -12.13 13.55 4.76
C LEU A 80 -12.81 14.86 5.13
N VAL A 81 -13.57 14.85 6.22
CA VAL A 81 -14.20 16.02 6.82
C VAL A 81 -13.75 16.12 8.27
N PRO A 82 -12.96 17.14 8.64
CA PRO A 82 -12.59 17.36 10.04
C PRO A 82 -13.82 17.48 10.94
N ILE A 83 -13.75 16.86 12.11
CA ILE A 83 -14.82 16.90 13.12
C ILE A 83 -14.26 17.39 14.45
N ASP A 84 -15.07 18.18 15.15
CA ASP A 84 -14.76 18.62 16.51
C ASP A 84 -15.05 17.46 17.48
N PRO A 85 -14.05 16.96 18.23
CA PRO A 85 -14.23 15.85 19.16
C PRO A 85 -15.36 16.07 20.16
N ALA A 86 -15.53 17.30 20.66
CA ALA A 86 -16.57 17.62 21.64
C ALA A 86 -17.98 17.51 21.05
N ARG A 87 -18.15 17.90 19.78
CA ARG A 87 -19.45 17.81 19.08
C ARG A 87 -19.78 16.38 18.68
N ASP A 88 -18.76 15.58 18.38
CA ASP A 88 -18.91 14.20 17.95
C ASP A 88 -19.31 13.27 19.11
N ILE A 89 -18.73 13.43 20.30
CA ILE A 89 -19.16 12.69 21.51
C ILE A 89 -20.67 12.86 21.75
N HIS A 90 -21.18 14.09 21.69
CA HIS A 90 -22.61 14.37 21.84
C HIS A 90 -23.48 13.83 20.68
N ALA A 91 -22.91 13.66 19.48
CA ALA A 91 -23.62 13.02 18.37
C ALA A 91 -23.68 11.49 18.55
N LEU A 92 -22.59 10.88 19.04
CA LEU A 92 -22.49 9.46 19.31
C LEU A 92 -23.38 9.04 20.50
N GLU A 93 -23.36 9.81 21.59
CA GLU A 93 -24.25 9.62 22.75
C GLU A 93 -25.73 9.68 22.36
N ARG A 94 -26.11 10.61 21.46
CA ARG A 94 -27.48 10.65 20.90
C ARG A 94 -27.80 9.45 20.02
N LYS A 95 -26.84 8.95 19.24
CA LYS A 95 -27.02 7.79 18.36
C LYS A 95 -27.20 6.50 19.17
N LEU A 96 -26.45 6.35 20.26
CA LEU A 96 -26.55 5.24 21.21
C LEU A 96 -27.78 5.36 22.12
N GLY A 97 -28.22 6.57 22.46
CA GLY A 97 -29.41 6.83 23.28
C GLY A 97 -30.76 6.62 22.60
N PHE A 98 -30.80 6.50 21.27
CA PHE A 98 -32.01 6.21 20.49
C PHE A 98 -32.05 4.79 19.87
N SER A 99 -30.98 4.00 20.05
CA SER A 99 -30.85 2.67 19.44
C SER A 99 -30.61 1.61 20.53
N GLY A 100 -31.69 1.11 21.11
CA GLY A 100 -31.62 -0.11 21.92
C GLY A 100 -31.44 -1.33 21.02
N GLY A 101 -30.32 -2.04 21.18
CA GLY A 101 -30.12 -3.40 20.69
C GLY A 101 -29.67 -3.52 19.24
N GLY A 102 -28.39 -3.84 19.06
CA GLY A 102 -27.83 -4.24 17.77
C GLY A 102 -26.32 -4.32 17.86
N ASN A 103 -25.80 -5.39 18.47
CA ASN A 103 -24.46 -5.86 18.13
C ASN A 103 -24.49 -6.16 16.64
N ALA A 104 -23.97 -5.23 15.83
CA ALA A 104 -23.48 -5.59 14.51
C ALA A 104 -22.22 -6.40 14.78
N GLU A 105 -22.42 -7.70 14.98
CA GLU A 105 -21.37 -8.68 14.75
C GLU A 105 -20.77 -8.31 13.39
N GLU A 106 -19.49 -7.93 13.39
CA GLU A 106 -18.71 -7.87 12.17
C GLU A 106 -18.90 -9.22 11.49
N GLU A 107 -19.54 -9.24 10.32
CA GLU A 107 -19.61 -10.42 9.46
C GLU A 107 -18.19 -10.76 8.98
N ASP A 108 -17.37 -11.27 9.88
CA ASP A 108 -16.09 -11.89 9.60
C ASP A 108 -16.37 -13.30 9.09
N GLY A 109 -16.86 -13.37 7.84
CA GLY A 109 -17.35 -14.61 7.25
C GLY A 109 -17.41 -14.65 5.73
N GLU A 110 -17.17 -13.55 5.01
CA GLU A 110 -16.98 -13.64 3.57
C GLU A 110 -15.58 -14.19 3.27
N GLU A 111 -15.48 -15.51 3.18
CA GLU A 111 -14.34 -16.22 2.61
C GLU A 111 -13.84 -15.45 1.38
N ALA A 112 -12.59 -14.95 1.42
CA ALA A 112 -12.08 -13.98 0.45
C ALA A 112 -12.43 -14.42 -0.99
N VAL A 113 -13.33 -13.66 -1.63
CA VAL A 113 -13.88 -13.97 -2.96
C VAL A 113 -12.77 -14.09 -4.01
N VAL A 114 -11.65 -13.43 -3.76
CA VAL A 114 -10.46 -13.45 -4.61
C VAL A 114 -9.28 -14.09 -3.85
N SER A 115 -8.71 -15.14 -4.44
CA SER A 115 -7.39 -15.64 -4.06
C SER A 115 -6.32 -14.89 -4.83
N SER A 116 -5.20 -14.55 -4.18
CA SER A 116 -4.11 -13.82 -4.82
C SER A 116 -2.74 -14.44 -4.50
N TYR A 117 -1.81 -14.30 -5.44
CA TYR A 117 -0.40 -14.66 -5.24
C TYR A 117 0.50 -13.58 -5.84
N ALA A 118 1.36 -12.99 -5.02
CA ALA A 118 2.32 -12.00 -5.47
C ALA A 118 3.72 -12.60 -5.60
N LYS A 119 4.36 -12.37 -6.74
CA LYS A 119 5.76 -12.74 -6.98
C LYS A 119 6.59 -11.51 -7.31
N VAL A 120 7.72 -11.36 -6.60
CA VAL A 120 8.79 -10.46 -7.00
C VAL A 120 9.47 -10.97 -8.29
N LEU A 121 9.60 -10.10 -9.28
CA LEU A 121 10.24 -10.42 -10.54
C LEU A 121 11.75 -10.54 -10.37
N THR A 122 12.29 -11.67 -10.79
CA THR A 122 13.74 -11.87 -10.90
C THR A 122 14.26 -11.25 -12.21
N ALA A 123 15.58 -11.09 -12.33
CA ALA A 123 16.21 -10.64 -13.58
C ALA A 123 15.83 -11.52 -14.78
N SER A 124 15.68 -12.83 -14.58
CA SER A 124 15.23 -13.76 -15.64
C SER A 124 13.76 -13.62 -16.00
N ASP A 125 12.90 -13.18 -15.07
CA ASP A 125 11.49 -12.94 -15.39
C ASP A 125 11.31 -11.63 -16.18
N ALA A 126 12.14 -10.61 -15.92
CA ALA A 126 12.03 -9.29 -16.52
C ALA A 126 12.91 -9.11 -17.78
N ASN A 127 13.58 -10.15 -18.26
CA ASN A 127 14.43 -10.04 -19.43
C ASN A 127 13.63 -10.13 -20.75
N ASN A 128 14.15 -9.47 -21.77
CA ASN A 128 13.58 -9.51 -23.12
C ASN A 128 14.01 -10.79 -23.83
N GLY A 129 13.30 -11.89 -23.56
CA GLY A 129 13.53 -13.19 -24.22
C GLY A 129 13.23 -14.41 -23.35
N GLY A 130 13.09 -14.23 -22.04
CA GLY A 130 12.72 -15.28 -21.09
C GLY A 130 11.23 -15.37 -20.84
N GLY A 131 10.83 -16.48 -20.20
CA GLY A 131 9.49 -16.67 -19.65
C GLY A 131 9.46 -16.37 -18.16
N PHE A 132 8.26 -16.20 -17.61
CA PHE A 132 8.05 -16.07 -16.18
C PHE A 132 8.07 -17.44 -15.52
N SER A 133 8.88 -17.60 -14.46
CA SER A 133 8.86 -18.81 -13.64
C SER A 133 7.72 -18.77 -12.64
N VAL A 134 6.67 -19.56 -12.84
CA VAL A 134 5.50 -19.58 -11.95
C VAL A 134 5.84 -20.46 -10.72
N PRO A 135 5.74 -19.93 -9.49
CA PRO A 135 5.84 -20.76 -8.28
C PRO A 135 4.73 -21.81 -8.26
N ARG A 136 5.04 -23.01 -7.77
CA ARG A 136 4.06 -24.12 -7.72
C ARG A 136 2.80 -23.74 -6.95
N THR A 137 2.97 -23.07 -5.82
CA THR A 137 1.87 -22.52 -5.00
C THR A 137 0.96 -21.60 -5.79
N CYS A 138 1.51 -20.72 -6.64
CA CYS A 138 0.73 -19.88 -7.53
C CYS A 138 -0.04 -20.69 -8.59
N ALA A 139 0.61 -21.68 -9.21
CA ALA A 139 -0.01 -22.50 -10.24
C ALA A 139 -1.20 -23.30 -9.70
N ASP A 140 -1.05 -23.87 -8.50
CA ASP A 140 -2.08 -24.68 -7.85
C ASP A 140 -3.24 -23.81 -7.30
N LEU A 141 -2.93 -22.62 -6.78
CA LEU A 141 -3.92 -21.73 -6.17
C LEU A 141 -4.73 -20.90 -7.18
N ILE A 142 -4.05 -20.36 -8.20
CA ILE A 142 -4.60 -19.30 -9.05
C ILE A 142 -4.99 -19.82 -10.44
N PHE A 143 -4.17 -20.65 -11.06
CA PHE A 143 -4.42 -21.05 -12.45
C PHE A 143 -5.34 -22.27 -12.54
N PRO A 144 -6.10 -22.43 -13.64
CA PRO A 144 -6.78 -23.68 -13.92
C PRO A 144 -5.78 -24.84 -13.98
N SER A 145 -6.19 -26.01 -13.51
CA SER A 145 -5.32 -27.19 -13.50
C SER A 145 -4.93 -27.59 -14.93
N LEU A 146 -3.65 -27.88 -15.14
CA LEU A 146 -3.17 -28.42 -16.41
C LEU A 146 -3.65 -29.85 -16.63
N ASN A 147 -3.86 -30.23 -17.88
CA ASN A 147 -3.97 -31.63 -18.25
C ASN A 147 -2.56 -32.28 -18.24
N PHE A 148 -2.21 -32.94 -17.14
CA PHE A 148 -0.93 -33.61 -16.98
C PHE A 148 -0.77 -34.91 -17.78
N ALA A 149 -1.82 -35.39 -18.45
CA ALA A 149 -1.72 -36.52 -19.38
C ALA A 149 -1.13 -36.12 -20.75
N ALA A 150 -1.13 -34.82 -21.08
CA ALA A 150 -0.49 -34.30 -22.28
C ALA A 150 1.03 -34.17 -22.10
N ASP A 151 1.81 -34.24 -23.19
CA ASP A 151 3.25 -34.00 -23.16
C ASP A 151 3.68 -32.98 -24.26
N PRO A 152 4.13 -31.77 -23.87
CA PRO A 152 4.12 -31.21 -22.52
C PRO A 152 2.71 -30.73 -22.08
N PRO A 153 2.37 -30.76 -20.78
CA PRO A 153 1.14 -30.13 -20.27
C PRO A 153 1.14 -28.62 -20.54
N VAL A 154 0.10 -28.12 -21.23
CA VAL A 154 0.01 -26.73 -21.68
C VAL A 154 -1.44 -26.23 -21.71
N GLN A 155 -1.63 -24.94 -21.46
CA GLN A 155 -2.90 -24.23 -21.66
C GLN A 155 -2.65 -22.76 -22.02
N THR A 156 -3.68 -22.10 -22.56
CA THR A 156 -3.69 -20.64 -22.74
C THR A 156 -4.51 -20.01 -21.63
N LEU A 157 -3.93 -19.03 -20.93
CA LEU A 157 -4.59 -18.24 -19.90
C LEU A 157 -4.98 -16.89 -20.50
N SER A 158 -6.20 -16.42 -20.25
CA SER A 158 -6.62 -15.04 -20.51
C SER A 158 -6.81 -14.35 -19.17
N ILE A 159 -6.00 -13.33 -18.89
CA ILE A 159 -5.91 -12.66 -17.59
C ILE A 159 -6.13 -11.16 -17.79
N ARG A 160 -7.10 -10.56 -17.09
CA ARG A 160 -7.39 -9.12 -17.20
C ARG A 160 -6.54 -8.31 -16.25
N ASP A 161 -5.99 -7.18 -16.70
CA ASP A 161 -5.34 -6.25 -15.78
C ASP A 161 -6.34 -5.41 -14.98
N VAL A 162 -5.86 -4.59 -14.05
CA VAL A 162 -6.68 -3.69 -13.21
C VAL A 162 -7.49 -2.66 -14.00
N ARG A 163 -7.21 -2.50 -15.30
CA ARG A 163 -7.94 -1.61 -16.22
C ARG A 163 -8.86 -2.39 -17.17
N GLY A 164 -9.01 -3.69 -16.97
CA GLY A 164 -9.86 -4.58 -17.75
C GLY A 164 -9.24 -5.06 -19.07
N VAL A 165 -7.98 -4.71 -19.39
CA VAL A 165 -7.34 -5.18 -20.63
C VAL A 165 -6.94 -6.64 -20.47
N ALA A 166 -7.38 -7.49 -21.40
CA ALA A 166 -7.07 -8.92 -21.41
C ALA A 166 -5.67 -9.20 -21.98
N TRP A 167 -4.92 -10.05 -21.29
CA TRP A 167 -3.59 -10.50 -21.66
C TRP A 167 -3.59 -12.03 -21.80
N GLU A 168 -3.12 -12.52 -22.95
CA GLU A 168 -3.00 -13.95 -23.19
C GLU A 168 -1.59 -14.46 -22.86
N PHE A 169 -1.52 -15.54 -22.09
CA PHE A 169 -0.27 -16.18 -21.71
C PHE A 169 -0.32 -17.68 -21.99
N ARG A 170 0.75 -18.21 -22.58
CA ARG A 170 0.95 -19.66 -22.67
C ARG A 170 1.53 -20.18 -21.36
N HIS A 171 0.73 -20.91 -20.59
CA HIS A 171 1.16 -21.61 -19.38
C HIS A 171 1.57 -23.04 -19.72
N ILE A 172 2.81 -23.42 -19.41
CA ILE A 172 3.39 -24.73 -19.74
C ILE A 172 4.16 -25.31 -18.55
N TYR A 173 4.05 -26.62 -18.33
CA TYR A 173 4.84 -27.36 -17.35
C TYR A 173 5.92 -28.20 -18.04
N ARG A 174 7.19 -27.78 -17.97
CA ARG A 174 8.31 -28.40 -18.71
C ARG A 174 9.66 -28.19 -18.04
N GLY A 175 10.72 -28.71 -18.66
CA GLY A 175 12.11 -28.57 -18.20
C GLY A 175 12.57 -29.71 -17.29
N THR A 176 13.82 -29.64 -16.85
CA THR A 176 14.49 -30.65 -16.01
C THR A 176 15.24 -29.97 -14.86
N PRO A 177 14.73 -29.99 -13.62
CA PRO A 177 13.43 -30.53 -13.20
C PRO A 177 12.26 -29.75 -13.79
N ARG A 178 11.08 -30.39 -13.90
CA ARG A 178 9.88 -29.76 -14.46
C ARG A 178 9.41 -28.59 -13.60
N ARG A 179 9.01 -27.48 -14.23
CA ARG A 179 8.54 -26.25 -13.59
C ARG A 179 7.42 -25.62 -14.39
N HIS A 180 6.57 -24.84 -13.72
CA HIS A 180 5.53 -24.04 -14.36
C HIS A 180 6.12 -22.76 -14.94
N LEU A 181 5.78 -22.43 -16.19
CA LEU A 181 6.29 -21.26 -16.90
C LEU A 181 5.15 -20.53 -17.63
N LEU A 182 5.18 -19.20 -17.64
CA LEU A 182 4.47 -18.43 -18.68
C LEU A 182 5.48 -18.05 -19.77
N THR A 183 5.23 -18.45 -21.01
CA THR A 183 6.14 -18.22 -22.14
C THR A 183 5.59 -17.18 -23.11
N THR A 184 4.88 -17.61 -24.15
CA THR A 184 4.26 -16.72 -25.14
C THR A 184 3.34 -15.72 -24.44
N GLY A 185 3.43 -14.45 -24.84
CA GLY A 185 2.67 -13.33 -24.26
C GLY A 185 3.39 -12.62 -23.11
N TRP A 186 4.25 -13.32 -22.35
CA TRP A 186 4.92 -12.76 -21.17
C TRP A 186 5.87 -11.60 -21.52
N SER A 187 6.76 -11.78 -22.48
CA SER A 187 7.71 -10.72 -22.89
C SER A 187 7.00 -9.48 -23.42
N ARG A 188 5.85 -9.64 -24.11
CA ARG A 188 5.01 -8.52 -24.56
C ARG A 188 4.41 -7.77 -23.37
N PHE A 189 3.92 -8.50 -22.37
CA PHE A 189 3.41 -7.92 -21.12
C PHE A 189 4.50 -7.14 -20.38
N VAL A 190 5.68 -7.74 -20.17
CA VAL A 190 6.84 -7.08 -19.53
C VAL A 190 7.24 -5.80 -20.25
N ASN A 191 7.35 -5.82 -21.58
CA ASN A 191 7.74 -4.64 -22.35
C ASN A 191 6.66 -3.56 -22.33
N HIS A 192 5.40 -3.93 -22.55
CA HIS A 192 4.30 -2.96 -22.56
C HIS A 192 4.10 -2.32 -21.18
N LYS A 193 4.12 -3.13 -20.13
CA LYS A 193 3.99 -2.66 -18.74
C LYS A 193 5.28 -2.05 -18.22
N LYS A 194 6.38 -2.07 -19.00
CA LYS A 194 7.71 -1.64 -18.59
C LYS A 194 8.04 -2.29 -17.24
N LEU A 195 8.14 -3.60 -17.12
CA LEU A 195 8.47 -4.27 -15.86
C LEU A 195 9.97 -4.46 -15.72
N VAL A 196 10.51 -4.38 -14.50
CA VAL A 196 11.92 -4.66 -14.18
C VAL A 196 12.02 -5.64 -13.02
N ALA A 197 13.22 -6.22 -12.83
CA ALA A 197 13.51 -7.01 -11.65
C ALA A 197 13.27 -6.19 -10.37
N GLY A 198 12.62 -6.80 -9.38
CA GLY A 198 12.17 -6.16 -8.15
C GLY A 198 10.70 -5.72 -8.16
N ASP A 199 10.11 -5.44 -9.33
CA ASP A 199 8.66 -5.20 -9.44
C ASP A 199 7.90 -6.47 -8.99
N TYR A 200 6.68 -6.32 -8.47
CA TYR A 200 5.80 -7.43 -8.14
C TYR A 200 4.73 -7.59 -9.20
N VAL A 201 4.42 -8.84 -9.50
CA VAL A 201 3.23 -9.22 -10.26
C VAL A 201 2.32 -10.02 -9.35
N VAL A 202 1.07 -9.58 -9.27
CA VAL A 202 0.03 -10.16 -8.43
C VAL A 202 -0.96 -10.88 -9.33
N PHE A 203 -0.97 -12.20 -9.30
CA PHE A 203 -1.99 -12.99 -10.00
C PHE A 203 -3.16 -13.25 -9.06
N MET A 204 -4.37 -13.13 -9.58
CA MET A 204 -5.60 -13.22 -8.80
C MET A 204 -6.60 -14.14 -9.50
N LYS A 205 -7.40 -14.85 -8.72
CA LYS A 205 -8.53 -15.67 -9.20
C LYS A 205 -9.77 -15.32 -8.39
N ASN A 206 -10.83 -14.91 -9.07
CA ASN A 206 -12.15 -14.87 -8.47
C ASN A 206 -12.66 -16.31 -8.30
N ARG A 207 -12.86 -16.75 -7.05
CA ARG A 207 -13.25 -18.14 -6.74
C ARG A 207 -14.69 -18.44 -7.18
N ARG A 208 -15.55 -17.42 -7.28
CA ARG A 208 -16.95 -17.56 -7.73
C ARG A 208 -17.04 -17.64 -9.26
N SER A 209 -16.43 -16.71 -10.00
CA SER A 209 -16.53 -16.68 -11.48
C SER A 209 -15.45 -17.50 -12.20
N GLY A 210 -14.33 -17.79 -11.54
CA GLY A 210 -13.14 -18.41 -12.16
C GLY A 210 -12.29 -17.43 -12.99
N GLU A 211 -12.66 -16.16 -13.07
CA GLU A 211 -11.93 -15.14 -13.81
C GLU A 211 -10.56 -14.85 -13.18
N LEU A 212 -9.58 -14.61 -14.06
CA LEU A 212 -8.20 -14.33 -13.67
C LEU A 212 -7.88 -12.86 -13.85
N PHE A 213 -7.18 -12.29 -12.88
CA PHE A 213 -6.70 -10.91 -12.92
C PHE A 213 -5.20 -10.81 -12.68
N VAL A 214 -4.58 -9.74 -13.17
CA VAL A 214 -3.18 -9.40 -12.93
C VAL A 214 -3.02 -7.95 -12.48
N GLY A 215 -2.32 -7.77 -11.36
CA GLY A 215 -1.98 -6.49 -10.78
C GLY A 215 -0.48 -6.29 -10.69
N LEU A 216 -0.04 -5.05 -10.53
CA LEU A 216 1.36 -4.66 -10.47
C LEU A 216 1.64 -3.83 -9.21
N ARG A 217 2.81 -4.04 -8.60
CA ARG A 217 3.39 -3.13 -7.60
C ARG A 217 4.81 -2.81 -8.02
N ARG A 218 5.18 -1.53 -8.12
CA ARG A 218 6.48 -1.16 -8.66
C ARG A 218 7.52 -1.10 -7.55
N ALA A 219 8.72 -1.58 -7.85
CA ALA A 219 9.86 -1.32 -6.99
C ALA A 219 10.22 0.16 -7.08
N VAL A 220 10.30 0.82 -5.91
CA VAL A 220 10.87 2.16 -5.82
C VAL A 220 12.39 2.02 -5.97
N ARG A 221 12.96 2.69 -6.97
CA ARG A 221 14.42 2.85 -7.03
C ARG A 221 14.80 3.94 -6.04
N THR A 222 15.22 3.54 -4.84
CA THR A 222 16.08 4.39 -4.01
C THR A 222 17.45 4.39 -4.68
N ASP A 223 17.87 5.53 -5.24
CA ASP A 223 19.22 5.65 -5.78
C ASP A 223 20.22 5.20 -4.70
N ALA A 224 20.98 4.16 -5.02
CA ALA A 224 21.89 3.46 -4.11
C ALA A 224 23.14 4.29 -3.74
N ASN A 225 23.01 5.62 -3.70
CA ASN A 225 24.06 6.54 -3.28
C ASN A 225 23.71 7.32 -2.00
N CYS A 226 22.59 7.02 -1.35
CA CYS A 226 22.30 7.45 0.01
C CYS A 226 22.23 6.25 0.96
N GLY A 227 23.33 5.50 1.04
CA GLY A 227 23.58 4.61 2.17
C GLY A 227 23.82 5.44 3.43
N GLU A 228 23.16 5.07 4.51
CA GLU A 228 23.59 5.31 5.89
C GLU A 228 24.13 6.71 6.24
N ARG A 229 23.25 7.73 6.24
CA ARG A 229 23.39 8.84 7.18
C ARG A 229 22.10 9.65 7.27
N TRP A 230 21.40 9.51 8.39
CA TRP A 230 20.55 10.59 8.88
C TRP A 230 21.46 11.77 9.19
N ASN A 231 21.68 12.64 8.22
CA ASN A 231 22.05 14.04 8.43
C ASN A 231 21.80 14.81 7.14
N PHE A 232 20.95 15.82 7.26
CA PHE A 232 20.68 16.81 6.22
C PHE A 232 21.98 17.42 5.68
N PRO A 233 21.99 17.75 4.38
CA PRO A 233 22.25 19.14 4.05
C PRO A 233 21.20 19.71 3.10
N VAL A 234 21.00 21.02 3.26
CA VAL A 234 20.24 21.93 2.41
C VAL A 234 20.64 21.71 0.95
N ALA A 235 19.68 21.39 0.09
CA ALA A 235 19.91 21.36 -1.35
C ALA A 235 19.82 22.79 -1.88
N GLU A 236 20.98 23.37 -2.18
CA GLU A 236 21.08 24.44 -3.18
C GLU A 236 20.77 23.84 -4.57
N ASP A 237 20.02 24.63 -5.33
CA ASP A 237 19.62 24.40 -6.70
C ASP A 237 20.85 24.38 -7.61
N ASP A 238 21.22 23.21 -8.11
CA ASP A 238 22.14 23.08 -9.23
C ASP A 238 21.44 22.30 -10.36
N GLY A 239 20.83 23.08 -11.25
CA GLY A 239 20.44 22.60 -12.56
C GLY A 239 21.65 22.28 -13.41
N PHE A 240 21.67 21.10 -14.04
CA PHE A 240 22.10 20.87 -15.43
C PHE A 240 21.90 19.38 -15.78
N GLY A 241 21.06 19.08 -16.76
CA GLY A 241 20.89 17.69 -17.18
C GLY A 241 19.78 17.37 -18.19
N GLY A 242 19.86 17.97 -19.38
CA GLY A 242 19.59 17.29 -20.66
C GLY A 242 18.18 16.74 -20.94
N GLY A 243 17.51 17.33 -21.94
CA GLY A 243 16.20 16.93 -22.44
C GLY A 243 16.05 15.42 -22.73
N GLY A 244 14.99 14.85 -22.18
CA GLY A 244 14.48 13.53 -22.48
C GLY A 244 12.97 13.54 -22.27
N LYS A 245 12.22 13.12 -23.28
CA LYS A 245 10.75 13.00 -23.37
C LYS A 245 10.09 12.73 -22.01
N GLU A 246 8.99 13.42 -21.72
CA GLU A 246 8.04 13.10 -20.64
C GLU A 246 7.84 11.58 -20.59
N GLY A 247 8.47 10.95 -19.61
CA GLY A 247 8.69 9.52 -19.58
C GLY A 247 8.52 9.02 -18.16
N PHE A 248 7.61 8.07 -17.99
CA PHE A 248 7.42 7.19 -16.84
C PHE A 248 8.60 7.21 -15.82
N SER A 249 8.41 7.91 -14.70
CA SER A 249 9.40 8.02 -13.63
C SER A 249 9.17 6.95 -12.55
N ARG A 250 10.21 6.18 -12.22
CA ARG A 250 10.20 5.13 -11.17
C ARG A 250 10.73 5.62 -9.82
N SER A 251 11.04 6.90 -9.72
CA SER A 251 11.65 7.48 -8.52
C SER A 251 10.69 7.46 -7.31
N GLY A 252 9.41 7.09 -7.51
CA GLY A 252 8.35 7.27 -6.52
C GLY A 252 8.03 8.75 -6.25
N ARG A 253 8.81 9.68 -6.83
CA ARG A 253 8.61 11.14 -6.79
C ARG A 253 7.59 11.51 -7.85
N GLY A 254 6.61 12.35 -7.49
CA GLY A 254 5.61 12.88 -8.42
C GLY A 254 4.29 12.10 -8.52
N MET A 255 4.04 11.11 -7.66
CA MET A 255 2.72 10.45 -7.61
C MET A 255 1.62 11.30 -6.96
N VAL A 256 2.02 12.21 -6.07
CA VAL A 256 1.22 13.30 -5.49
C VAL A 256 2.20 14.48 -5.33
N SER A 257 1.76 15.71 -5.59
CA SER A 257 2.64 16.88 -5.46
C SER A 257 2.76 17.31 -3.99
N SER A 258 3.91 17.85 -3.60
CA SER A 258 4.12 18.46 -2.28
C SER A 258 3.12 19.60 -2.04
N GLU A 259 2.77 20.34 -3.09
CA GLU A 259 1.76 21.40 -3.08
C GLU A 259 0.37 20.87 -2.69
N SER A 260 -0.02 19.69 -3.17
CA SER A 260 -1.27 19.04 -2.77
C SER A 260 -1.23 18.78 -1.27
N VAL A 261 -0.19 18.09 -0.77
CA VAL A 261 -0.09 17.70 0.65
C VAL A 261 -0.17 18.92 1.57
N VAL A 262 0.51 20.01 1.20
CA VAL A 262 0.43 21.29 1.91
C VAL A 262 -1.01 21.80 1.90
N LEU A 263 -1.63 21.88 0.74
CA LEU A 263 -3.02 22.33 0.60
C LEU A 263 -3.99 21.47 1.43
N GLU A 264 -3.88 20.15 1.39
CA GLU A 264 -4.73 19.26 2.17
C GLU A 264 -4.52 19.41 3.68
N ALA A 265 -3.27 19.53 4.12
CA ALA A 265 -2.95 19.79 5.53
C ALA A 265 -3.52 21.15 5.99
N GLU A 266 -3.47 22.18 5.13
CA GLU A 266 -4.05 23.49 5.42
C GLU A 266 -5.57 23.48 5.45
N LEU A 267 -6.22 22.79 4.51
CA LEU A 267 -7.68 22.61 4.50
C LEU A 267 -8.13 21.87 5.76
N ALA A 268 -7.43 20.79 6.13
CA ALA A 268 -7.68 20.02 7.33
C ALA A 268 -7.59 20.90 8.59
N ALA A 269 -6.51 21.68 8.71
CA ALA A 269 -6.29 22.53 9.87
C ALA A 269 -7.29 23.69 9.99
N ARG A 270 -7.90 24.11 8.86
CA ARG A 270 -9.00 25.09 8.82
C ARG A 270 -10.38 24.47 9.06
N GLY A 271 -10.46 23.16 9.28
CA GLY A 271 -11.73 22.45 9.46
C GLY A 271 -12.54 22.28 8.17
N LEU A 272 -11.90 22.38 7.01
CA LEU A 272 -12.54 22.24 5.70
C LEU A 272 -12.39 20.81 5.19
N ALA A 273 -13.35 20.35 4.38
CA ALA A 273 -13.27 19.05 3.73
C ALA A 273 -12.13 19.02 2.69
N PHE A 274 -11.41 17.91 2.63
CA PHE A 274 -10.26 17.71 1.74
C PHE A 274 -10.20 16.28 1.21
N GLU A 275 -9.41 16.03 0.17
CA GLU A 275 -9.24 14.72 -0.44
C GLU A 275 -7.75 14.36 -0.44
N VAL A 276 -7.39 13.25 0.18
CA VAL A 276 -6.02 12.73 0.20
C VAL A 276 -5.86 11.59 -0.79
N VAL A 277 -4.67 11.48 -1.37
CA VAL A 277 -4.29 10.40 -2.28
C VAL A 277 -3.37 9.43 -1.53
N TYR A 278 -3.84 8.20 -1.36
CA TYR A 278 -3.12 7.14 -0.66
C TYR A 278 -2.62 6.09 -1.64
N TYR A 279 -1.29 5.94 -1.73
CA TYR A 279 -0.64 4.85 -2.45
C TYR A 279 -0.20 3.78 -1.46
N PRO A 280 -0.79 2.57 -1.46
CA PRO A 280 -0.33 1.47 -0.63
C PRO A 280 1.09 1.07 -1.03
N LYS A 281 2.08 1.45 -0.22
CA LYS A 281 3.48 1.06 -0.41
C LYS A 281 3.88 0.06 0.67
N ARG A 282 4.74 -0.89 0.29
CA ARG A 282 5.23 -1.87 1.26
C ARG A 282 6.09 -1.17 2.31
N GLY A 283 5.70 -1.28 3.58
CA GLY A 283 6.42 -0.69 4.70
C GLY A 283 6.18 0.81 4.92
N SER A 284 5.32 1.47 4.13
CA SER A 284 4.83 2.79 4.48
C SER A 284 3.83 2.69 5.61
N ALA A 285 3.90 3.61 6.57
CA ALA A 285 2.88 3.72 7.61
C ALA A 285 1.63 4.41 7.04
N ASP A 286 0.46 3.95 7.48
CA ASP A 286 -0.82 4.54 7.13
C ASP A 286 -1.00 5.87 7.85
N PHE A 287 -1.25 6.95 7.10
CA PHE A 287 -1.45 8.29 7.65
C PHE A 287 -2.93 8.67 7.85
N VAL A 288 -3.84 7.79 7.43
CA VAL A 288 -5.27 7.85 7.75
C VAL A 288 -5.58 6.58 8.55
N VAL A 289 -5.70 6.71 9.86
CA VAL A 289 -5.79 5.58 10.80
C VAL A 289 -7.12 5.60 11.51
N LYS A 290 -7.73 4.44 11.76
CA LYS A 290 -8.99 4.34 12.54
C LYS A 290 -8.88 5.06 13.88
N ALA A 291 -9.90 5.83 14.24
CA ALA A 291 -9.89 6.63 15.45
C ALA A 291 -9.74 5.79 16.72
N GLU A 292 -10.50 4.69 16.81
CA GLU A 292 -10.47 3.74 17.93
C GLU A 292 -9.05 3.20 18.17
N THR A 293 -8.36 2.77 17.10
CA THR A 293 -7.00 2.25 17.19
C THR A 293 -6.01 3.28 17.72
N VAL A 294 -6.14 4.54 17.30
CA VAL A 294 -5.28 5.64 17.79
C VAL A 294 -5.61 5.98 19.24
N GLU A 295 -6.89 6.12 19.58
CA GLU A 295 -7.36 6.43 20.93
C GLU A 295 -6.93 5.36 21.95
N GLU A 296 -7.09 4.08 21.61
CA GLU A 296 -6.60 2.95 22.42
C GLU A 296 -5.09 2.98 22.57
N SER A 297 -4.35 3.24 21.48
CA SER A 297 -2.89 3.29 21.49
C SER A 297 -2.34 4.45 22.32
N LEU A 298 -3.03 5.61 22.33
CA LEU A 298 -2.65 6.78 23.12
C LEU A 298 -3.01 6.63 24.61
N ASN A 299 -3.97 5.75 24.94
CA ASN A 299 -4.28 5.41 26.33
C ASN A 299 -3.25 4.47 26.98
N VAL A 300 -2.34 3.89 26.21
CA VAL A 300 -1.23 3.07 26.74
C VAL A 300 -0.12 3.98 27.25
N PHE A 301 0.30 3.77 28.49
CA PHE A 301 1.47 4.44 29.05
C PHE A 301 2.76 3.79 28.53
N TRP A 302 3.20 4.21 27.35
CA TRP A 302 4.41 3.70 26.70
C TRP A 302 5.67 4.07 27.48
N THR A 303 6.50 3.07 27.81
CA THR A 303 7.74 3.24 28.56
C THR A 303 8.86 2.40 28.00
N ALA A 304 10.09 2.85 28.21
CA ALA A 304 11.28 2.08 27.88
C ALA A 304 11.27 0.74 28.63
N GLY A 305 11.60 -0.35 27.93
CA GLY A 305 11.58 -1.72 28.45
C GLY A 305 10.32 -2.51 28.12
N MET A 306 9.24 -1.88 27.65
CA MET A 306 8.04 -2.59 27.21
C MET A 306 8.34 -3.47 25.99
N ARG A 307 7.86 -4.72 26.01
CA ARG A 307 7.97 -5.65 24.89
C ARG A 307 6.84 -5.40 23.90
N VAL A 308 7.21 -5.29 22.62
CA VAL A 308 6.27 -5.09 21.51
C VAL A 308 6.44 -6.18 20.48
N LYS A 309 5.37 -6.44 19.74
CA LYS A 309 5.38 -7.33 18.58
C LYS A 309 4.76 -6.60 17.40
N MET A 310 5.37 -6.72 16.23
CA MET A 310 4.87 -6.15 14.99
C MET A 310 4.60 -7.30 14.01
N ALA A 311 3.37 -7.37 13.51
CA ALA A 311 3.03 -8.25 12.41
C ALA A 311 3.49 -7.60 11.10
N VAL A 312 4.24 -8.36 10.28
CA VAL A 312 4.56 -7.99 8.91
C VAL A 312 4.13 -9.13 8.03
N GLU A 313 3.13 -8.89 7.21
CA GLU A 313 2.58 -9.91 6.34
C GLU A 313 3.52 -10.18 5.17
N SER A 314 3.77 -11.46 4.90
CA SER A 314 4.56 -11.90 3.76
C SER A 314 3.64 -12.31 2.62
N GLU A 315 3.87 -11.71 1.46
CA GLU A 315 3.00 -11.81 0.28
C GLU A 315 3.17 -13.11 -0.53
N ASP A 316 4.20 -13.91 -0.22
CA ASP A 316 4.55 -15.17 -0.89
C ASP A 316 3.78 -16.39 -0.37
N ALA A 317 2.63 -16.17 0.27
CA ALA A 317 1.83 -17.17 1.00
C ALA A 317 2.58 -17.80 2.19
N SER A 318 3.70 -17.22 2.65
CA SER A 318 4.41 -17.69 3.85
C SER A 318 3.79 -17.19 5.17
N GLY A 319 2.71 -16.39 5.09
CA GLY A 319 1.92 -15.94 6.23
C GLY A 319 2.49 -14.70 6.93
N VAL A 320 1.99 -14.44 8.14
CA VAL A 320 2.38 -13.29 8.96
C VAL A 320 3.69 -13.57 9.67
N LYS A 321 4.71 -12.75 9.43
CA LYS A 321 5.96 -12.77 10.21
C LYS A 321 5.84 -11.82 11.39
N TRP A 322 6.09 -12.34 12.58
CA TRP A 322 6.09 -11.56 13.81
C TRP A 322 7.50 -11.12 14.16
N PHE A 323 7.70 -9.80 14.23
CA PHE A 323 8.93 -9.19 14.69
C PHE A 323 8.75 -8.77 16.14
N GLN A 324 9.62 -9.27 17.02
CA GLN A 324 9.60 -8.90 18.42
C GLN A 324 10.61 -7.79 18.67
N GLY A 325 10.27 -6.86 19.56
CA GLY A 325 11.16 -5.78 19.96
C GLY A 325 10.90 -5.32 21.38
N THR A 326 11.73 -4.39 21.81
CA THR A 326 11.62 -3.70 23.10
C THR A 326 11.63 -2.21 22.83
N VAL A 327 10.69 -1.47 23.40
CA VAL A 327 10.66 0.00 23.33
C VAL A 327 11.92 0.53 24.03
N SER A 328 12.77 1.24 23.31
CA SER A 328 13.96 1.90 23.87
C SER A 328 13.63 3.29 24.41
N SER A 329 12.72 3.99 23.76
CA SER A 329 12.22 5.30 24.18
C SER A 329 10.82 5.53 23.64
N ALA A 330 10.03 6.30 24.38
CA ALA A 330 8.72 6.81 23.97
C ALA A 330 8.76 8.31 24.20
N MET A 331 8.85 9.10 23.14
CA MET A 331 8.96 10.54 23.21
C MET A 331 8.20 11.18 22.06
N VAL A 332 7.30 12.10 22.40
CA VAL A 332 6.68 12.99 21.44
C VAL A 332 7.66 14.14 21.17
N PRO A 333 7.94 14.51 19.91
CA PRO A 333 8.86 15.61 19.63
C PRO A 333 8.31 16.93 20.19
N ASP A 334 9.08 17.58 21.07
CA ASP A 334 8.72 18.90 21.62
C ASP A 334 9.12 20.05 20.68
N ASN A 335 10.11 19.82 19.82
CA ASN A 335 10.68 20.79 18.89
C ASN A 335 10.73 20.22 17.46
N GLY A 336 10.66 21.09 16.45
CA GLY A 336 10.74 20.72 15.03
C GLY A 336 9.49 21.09 14.25
N PRO A 337 9.31 20.57 13.02
CA PRO A 337 8.18 20.92 12.15
C PRO A 337 6.83 20.35 12.62
N TRP A 338 6.84 19.41 13.58
CA TRP A 338 5.68 18.67 14.07
C TRP A 338 5.67 18.55 15.60
N PRO A 339 5.63 19.67 16.34
CA PRO A 339 5.62 19.63 17.80
C PRO A 339 4.35 18.93 18.30
N GLY A 340 4.49 18.04 19.28
CA GLY A 340 3.35 17.32 19.87
C GLY A 340 2.81 16.14 19.04
N SER A 341 3.47 15.77 17.95
CA SER A 341 3.01 14.69 17.07
C SER A 341 3.28 13.30 17.66
N PRO A 342 2.27 12.43 17.84
CA PRO A 342 2.49 11.04 18.26
C PRO A 342 3.00 10.15 17.11
N TRP A 343 3.13 10.69 15.90
CA TRP A 343 3.64 9.96 14.75
C TRP A 343 5.09 9.51 14.97
N ARG A 344 5.35 8.20 14.92
CA ARG A 344 6.66 7.59 15.21
C ARG A 344 7.25 7.95 16.57
N MET A 345 6.42 8.22 17.59
CA MET A 345 6.88 8.55 18.94
C MET A 345 7.62 7.41 19.67
N LEU A 346 7.51 6.17 19.19
CA LEU A 346 8.14 4.99 19.78
C LEU A 346 9.41 4.61 19.02
N GLN A 347 10.54 4.58 19.71
CA GLN A 347 11.76 3.94 19.23
C GLN A 347 11.79 2.51 19.74
N VAL A 348 11.99 1.55 18.83
CA VAL A 348 11.96 0.11 19.15
C VAL A 348 13.27 -0.55 18.73
N CYS A 349 13.86 -1.31 19.64
CA CYS A 349 15.00 -2.18 19.37
C CYS A 349 14.50 -3.59 19.07
N LEU A 350 14.80 -4.12 17.88
CA LEU A 350 14.38 -5.47 17.50
C LEU A 350 15.16 -6.54 18.26
N SER A 351 14.43 -7.54 18.75
CA SER A 351 15.01 -8.74 19.33
C SER A 351 15.53 -9.61 18.18
N HIS A 352 16.86 -9.73 18.04
CA HIS A 352 17.63 -10.55 17.07
C HIS A 352 18.16 -9.86 15.79
N TYR A 353 19.37 -9.29 15.92
CA TYR A 353 20.54 -9.60 15.05
C TYR A 353 21.73 -9.90 15.97
N LEU A 354 21.68 -11.01 16.70
CA LEU A 354 22.86 -11.65 17.30
C LEU A 354 23.02 -13.02 16.65
N GLY A 355 23.42 -13.01 15.39
CA GLY A 355 24.04 -14.13 14.70
C GLY A 355 25.47 -13.69 14.36
N ARG A 356 26.45 -14.36 14.95
CA ARG A 356 27.87 -14.25 14.56
C ARG A 356 28.03 -14.71 13.09
N PHE A 357 28.99 -14.11 12.40
CA PHE A 357 29.45 -14.53 11.06
C PHE A 357 29.75 -16.03 10.97
#